data_AF-A0A967I3K6-F1
#
_entry.id   AF-A0A967I3K6-F1
#
_cell.length_a   1.000
_cell.length_b   1.000
_cell.length_c   1.000
_cell.angle_alpha   90.00
_cell.angle_beta   90.00
_cell.angle_gamma   90.00
#
_symmetry.space_group_name_H-M   'P 1'
#
loop_
_entity.id
_entity.type
_entity.pdbx_description
1 polymer ?
#
loop_
_entity_poly.entity_id
_entity_poly.type
_entity_poly.pdbx_seq_one_letter_code
_entity_poly.pdbx_strand_id
1 'polypeptide(L)'
;MSAGKLKNIMPKRPRYYERLPKRLTDRLSKIYQRLQEVPYINKQEMEKWQERFCYSPEPEREADIWEWMANEYEKRTVGMQDQKEKNRIFKRLLSESVDYEPLGVRKLPK
;
A
#
# COMPACT_ATOMS: atom_id res chain seq x y z
N MET A 1 -9.19 34.30 -31.36
CA MET A 1 -9.91 33.56 -30.30
C MET A 1 -8.93 32.57 -29.68
N SER A 2 -8.40 32.89 -28.49
CA SER A 2 -7.37 32.07 -27.84
C SER A 2 -7.99 30.82 -27.24
N ALA A 3 -7.51 29.66 -27.68
CA ALA A 3 -7.80 28.37 -27.07
C ALA A 3 -7.34 28.40 -25.61
N GLY A 4 -8.30 28.57 -24.69
CA GLY A 4 -8.06 28.55 -23.27
C GLY A 4 -7.48 27.20 -22.87
N LYS A 5 -6.22 27.20 -22.42
CA LYS A 5 -5.59 26.08 -21.70
C LYS A 5 -6.56 25.65 -20.60
N LEU A 6 -7.25 24.52 -20.82
CA LEU A 6 -7.84 23.73 -19.74
C LEU A 6 -6.68 23.28 -18.86
N LYS A 7 -6.39 24.07 -17.82
CA LYS A 7 -5.62 23.59 -16.68
C LYS A 7 -6.42 22.41 -16.17
N ASN A 8 -5.88 21.21 -16.32
CA ASN A 8 -6.32 20.01 -15.61
C ASN A 8 -6.16 20.30 -14.12
N ILE A 9 -7.14 21.00 -13.54
CA ILE A 9 -7.32 21.09 -12.11
C ILE A 9 -7.80 19.70 -11.75
N MET A 10 -6.85 18.78 -11.47
CA MET A 10 -7.19 17.54 -10.78
C MET A 10 -8.09 17.96 -9.62
N PRO A 11 -9.29 17.36 -9.47
CA PRO A 11 -10.14 17.68 -8.35
C PRO A 11 -9.29 17.55 -7.09
N LYS A 12 -9.29 18.58 -6.23
CA LYS A 12 -8.68 18.51 -4.91
C LYS A 12 -9.45 17.41 -4.17
N ARG A 13 -9.04 16.15 -4.37
CA ARG A 13 -9.66 15.00 -3.74
C ARG A 13 -9.49 15.22 -2.24
N PRO A 14 -10.58 15.15 -1.45
CA PRO A 14 -10.45 15.32 -0.01
C PRO A 14 -9.39 14.32 0.48
N ARG A 15 -8.34 14.82 1.12
CA ARG A 15 -7.36 13.97 1.79
C ARG A 15 -8.13 13.25 2.89
N TYR A 16 -8.47 11.98 2.69
CA TYR A 16 -9.17 11.18 3.70
C TYR A 16 -8.37 11.11 5.01
N TYR A 17 -7.07 11.41 4.96
CA TYR A 17 -6.15 11.46 6.09
C TYR A 17 -6.61 12.37 7.25
N GLU A 18 -7.33 13.45 6.98
CA GLU A 18 -7.81 14.35 8.06
C GLU A 18 -8.99 13.78 8.87
N ARG A 19 -9.56 12.63 8.46
CA ARG A 19 -10.72 12.01 9.12
C ARG A 19 -10.61 10.49 9.30
N LEU A 20 -9.42 9.90 9.13
CA LEU A 20 -9.28 8.46 9.39
C LEU A 20 -9.57 8.15 10.86
N PRO A 21 -10.36 7.11 11.15
CA PRO A 21 -10.55 6.65 12.53
C PRO A 21 -9.19 6.35 13.17
N LYS A 22 -8.99 6.78 14.42
CA LYS A 22 -7.73 6.58 15.16
C LYS A 22 -7.21 5.14 15.09
N ARG A 23 -8.12 4.16 15.21
CA ARG A 23 -7.79 2.72 15.11
C ARG A 23 -7.12 2.36 13.78
N LEU A 24 -7.59 2.95 12.68
CA LEU A 24 -7.04 2.71 11.36
C LEU A 24 -5.67 3.38 11.22
N THR A 25 -5.53 4.61 11.69
CA THR A 25 -4.24 5.32 11.76
C THR A 25 -3.19 4.53 12.54
N ASP A 26 -3.54 4.06 13.75
CA ASP A 26 -2.64 3.25 14.60
C ASP A 26 -2.22 1.94 13.91
N ARG A 27 -3.16 1.29 13.20
CA ARG A 27 -2.89 0.07 12.44
C ARG A 27 -1.92 0.33 11.28
N LEU A 28 -2.10 1.43 10.56
CA LEU A 28 -1.20 1.82 9.47
C LEU A 28 0.19 2.16 9.96
N SER A 29 0.32 2.85 11.09
CA SER A 29 1.63 3.13 11.69
C SER A 29 2.39 1.84 12.03
N LYS A 30 1.70 0.79 12.49
CA LYS A 30 2.31 -0.52 12.75
C LYS A 30 2.75 -1.22 11.47
N ILE A 31 1.90 -1.23 10.45
CA ILE A 31 2.23 -1.81 9.13
C ILE A 31 3.45 -1.09 8.55
N TYR A 32 3.47 0.25 8.62
CA TYR A 32 4.58 1.09 8.19
C TYR A 32 5.89 0.68 8.85
N GLN A 33 5.91 0.59 10.19
CA GLN A 33 7.10 0.21 10.96
C GLN A 33 7.66 -1.15 10.54
N ARG A 34 6.79 -2.15 10.31
CA ARG A 34 7.21 -3.50 9.87
C ARG A 34 7.83 -3.48 8.47
N LEU A 35 7.27 -2.65 7.59
CA LEU A 35 7.69 -2.55 6.21
C LEU A 35 8.95 -1.69 6.01
N GLN A 36 9.34 -0.87 6.98
CA GLN A 36 10.58 -0.07 6.91
C GLN A 36 11.85 -0.93 6.79
N GLU A 37 11.81 -2.17 7.28
CA GLU A 37 12.94 -3.10 7.22
C GLU A 37 13.01 -3.86 5.88
N VAL A 38 11.99 -3.71 5.02
CA VAL A 38 11.96 -4.34 3.70
C VAL A 38 12.90 -3.58 2.76
N PRO A 39 13.99 -4.20 2.26
CA PRO A 39 14.99 -3.50 1.45
C PRO A 39 14.45 -2.97 0.12
N TYR A 40 13.39 -3.58 -0.41
CA TYR A 40 12.74 -3.16 -1.65
C TYR A 40 11.95 -1.86 -1.48
N ILE A 41 11.40 -1.64 -0.29
CA ILE A 41 10.60 -0.48 0.00
C ILE A 41 11.57 0.67 0.33
N ASN A 42 11.88 1.47 -0.69
CA ASN A 42 12.55 2.74 -0.46
C ASN A 42 11.55 3.82 -0.01
N LYS A 43 12.09 4.98 0.40
CA LYS A 43 11.29 6.14 0.84
C LYS A 43 10.20 6.53 -0.19
N GLN A 44 10.52 6.46 -1.49
CA GLN A 44 9.62 6.87 -2.56
C GLN A 44 8.44 5.89 -2.73
N GLU A 45 8.66 4.58 -2.60
CA GLU A 45 7.57 3.60 -2.63
C GLU A 45 6.67 3.73 -1.39
N MET A 46 7.23 4.07 -0.22
CA MET A 46 6.41 4.41 0.95
C MET A 46 5.57 5.65 0.76
N GLU A 47 6.12 6.70 0.15
CA GLU A 47 5.36 7.91 -0.16
C GLU A 47 4.22 7.61 -1.13
N LYS A 48 4.46 6.82 -2.17
CA LYS A 48 3.41 6.37 -3.10
C LYS A 48 2.33 5.53 -2.42
N TRP A 49 2.73 4.66 -1.51
CA TRP A 49 1.79 3.88 -0.70
C TRP A 49 0.92 4.79 0.17
N GLN A 50 1.54 5.71 0.91
CA GLN A 50 0.81 6.67 1.75
C GLN A 50 -0.14 7.51 0.91
N GLU A 51 0.28 7.97 -0.27
CA GLU A 51 -0.60 8.70 -1.19
C GLU A 51 -1.77 7.83 -1.66
N ARG A 52 -1.52 6.61 -2.18
CA ARG A 52 -2.58 5.69 -2.60
C ARG A 52 -3.59 5.43 -1.50
N PHE A 53 -3.10 5.20 -0.29
CA PHE A 53 -3.92 5.01 0.89
C PHE A 53 -4.79 6.24 1.19
N CYS A 54 -4.20 7.44 1.19
CA CYS A 54 -4.91 8.71 1.43
C CYS A 54 -6.03 8.99 0.42
N TYR A 55 -6.00 8.34 -0.75
CA TYR A 55 -6.98 8.49 -1.82
C TYR A 55 -7.80 7.22 -2.07
N SER A 56 -7.64 6.16 -1.27
CA SER A 56 -8.42 4.93 -1.42
C SER A 56 -9.88 5.16 -1.01
N PRO A 57 -10.86 4.71 -1.80
CA PRO A 57 -12.26 4.70 -1.39
C PRO A 57 -12.55 3.72 -0.25
N GLU A 58 -11.67 2.72 -0.04
CA GLU A 58 -11.79 1.69 1.00
C GLU A 58 -10.47 1.58 1.80
N PRO A 59 -10.17 2.56 2.67
CA PRO A 59 -8.90 2.61 3.38
C PRO A 59 -8.73 1.44 4.38
N GLU A 60 -9.80 0.89 4.96
CA GLU A 60 -9.71 -0.32 5.77
C GLU A 60 -9.23 -1.53 4.96
N ARG A 61 -9.74 -1.69 3.74
CA ARG A 61 -9.38 -2.79 2.84
C ARG A 61 -7.94 -2.69 2.37
N GLU A 62 -7.49 -1.48 2.03
CA GLU A 62 -6.08 -1.24 1.72
C GLU A 62 -5.21 -1.61 2.93
N ALA A 63 -5.59 -1.24 4.15
CA ALA A 63 -4.87 -1.64 5.35
C ALA A 63 -4.81 -3.17 5.54
N ASP A 64 -5.89 -3.90 5.23
CA ASP A 64 -5.92 -5.37 5.28
C ASP A 64 -4.93 -5.99 4.29
N ILE A 65 -4.87 -5.48 3.05
CA ILE A 65 -3.94 -5.96 2.02
C ILE A 65 -2.49 -5.78 2.48
N TRP A 66 -2.16 -4.59 2.96
CA TRP A 66 -0.78 -4.29 3.38
C TRP A 66 -0.38 -5.04 4.64
N GLU A 67 -1.32 -5.26 5.57
CA GLU A 67 -1.07 -6.13 6.72
C GLU A 67 -0.85 -7.58 6.30
N TRP A 68 -1.65 -8.11 5.37
CA TRP A 68 -1.45 -9.43 4.78
C TRP A 68 -0.07 -9.53 4.12
N MET A 69 0.32 -8.54 3.31
CA MET A 69 1.63 -8.50 2.67
C MET A 69 2.77 -8.51 3.68
N ALA A 70 2.68 -7.68 4.73
CA ALA A 70 3.70 -7.64 5.77
C ALA A 70 3.82 -9.00 6.49
N ASN A 71 2.68 -9.62 6.83
CA ASN A 71 2.65 -10.94 7.44
C ASN A 71 3.27 -12.02 6.54
N GLU A 72 2.90 -12.06 5.27
CA GLU A 72 3.43 -13.05 4.32
C GLU A 72 4.91 -12.82 4.02
N TYR A 73 5.34 -11.57 3.94
CA TYR A 73 6.75 -11.23 3.77
C TYR A 73 7.58 -11.72 4.94
N GLU A 74 7.17 -11.42 6.18
CA GLU A 74 7.87 -11.89 7.38
C GLU A 74 7.96 -13.41 7.41
N LYS A 75 6.84 -14.12 7.26
CA LYS A 75 6.80 -15.59 7.23
C LYS A 75 7.75 -16.18 6.19
N ARG A 76 7.73 -15.64 4.97
CA ARG A 76 8.50 -16.16 3.84
C ARG A 76 9.96 -15.73 3.88
N THR A 77 10.35 -14.79 4.73
CA THR A 77 11.73 -14.29 4.81
C THR A 77 12.42 -14.56 6.14
N VAL A 78 11.74 -15.24 7.09
CA VAL A 78 12.33 -15.68 8.36
C VAL A 78 13.64 -16.44 8.09
N GLY A 79 14.72 -16.01 8.74
CA GLY A 79 16.03 -16.66 8.64
C GLY A 79 16.78 -16.46 7.32
N MET A 80 16.19 -15.77 6.34
CA MET A 80 16.88 -15.47 5.08
C MET A 80 17.90 -14.34 5.28
N GLN A 81 19.10 -14.53 4.73
CA GLN A 81 20.14 -13.49 4.67
C GLN A 81 20.27 -12.86 3.28
N ASP A 82 19.82 -13.54 2.21
CA ASP A 82 19.90 -13.02 0.84
C ASP A 82 18.87 -11.91 0.59
N GLN A 83 19.36 -10.68 0.47
CA GLN A 83 18.56 -9.50 0.20
C GLN A 83 17.91 -9.49 -1.20
N LYS A 84 18.55 -10.10 -2.21
CA LYS A 84 17.97 -10.18 -3.56
C LYS A 84 16.74 -11.07 -3.58
N GLU A 85 16.79 -12.20 -2.87
CA GLU A 85 15.67 -13.12 -2.78
C GLU A 85 14.52 -12.54 -1.95
N LYS A 86 14.83 -11.88 -0.82
CA LYS A 86 13.84 -11.09 -0.08
C LYS A 86 13.12 -10.07 -0.96
N ASN A 87 13.87 -9.34 -1.80
CA ASN A 87 13.27 -8.38 -2.73
C ASN A 87 12.40 -9.03 -3.80
N ARG A 88 12.76 -10.22 -4.30
CA ARG A 88 11.91 -10.99 -5.23
C ARG A 88 10.61 -11.43 -4.58
N ILE A 89 10.66 -11.94 -3.34
CA ILE A 89 9.49 -12.32 -2.57
C ILE A 89 8.56 -11.11 -2.39
N PHE A 90 9.11 -9.96 -2.00
CA PHE A 90 8.31 -8.76 -1.85
C PHE A 90 7.64 -8.30 -3.15
N LYS A 91 8.38 -8.26 -4.28
CA LYS A 91 7.81 -7.95 -5.60
C LYS A 91 6.67 -8.89 -5.98
N ARG A 92 6.82 -10.18 -5.68
CA ARG A 92 5.79 -11.19 -5.95
C ARG A 92 4.54 -10.95 -5.10
N LEU A 93 4.71 -10.65 -3.82
CA LEU A 93 3.59 -10.28 -2.93
C LEU A 93 2.88 -9.01 -3.42
N LEU A 94 3.64 -8.02 -3.92
CA LEU A 94 3.07 -6.80 -4.49
C LEU A 94 2.26 -7.07 -5.77
N SER A 95 2.68 -8.01 -6.62
CA SER A 95 1.84 -8.43 -7.76
C SER A 95 0.59 -9.19 -7.31
N GLU A 96 0.72 -10.08 -6.31
CA GLU A 96 -0.41 -10.80 -5.72
C GLU A 96 -1.42 -9.86 -5.04
N SER A 97 -0.94 -8.70 -4.54
CA SER A 97 -1.77 -7.66 -3.94
C SER A 97 -2.39 -6.68 -4.95
N VAL A 98 -1.81 -6.53 -6.14
CA VAL A 98 -2.39 -5.71 -7.23
C VAL A 98 -3.47 -6.46 -7.99
N ASP A 99 -3.35 -7.78 -8.14
CA ASP A 99 -4.47 -8.66 -8.54
C ASP A 99 -5.65 -8.60 -7.56
N TYR A 100 -5.47 -7.91 -6.45
CA TYR A 100 -6.45 -7.75 -5.39
C TYR A 100 -7.45 -6.59 -5.61
N GLU A 101 -7.47 -5.81 -6.71
CA GLU A 101 -8.58 -4.86 -7.07
C GLU A 101 -8.77 -4.59 -8.58
N PRO A 102 -9.99 -4.26 -9.14
CA PRO A 102 -11.19 -3.67 -8.52
C PRO A 102 -12.55 -4.24 -9.04
N LEU A 103 -12.75 -5.56 -9.12
CA LEU A 103 -14.05 -6.15 -9.53
C LEU A 103 -14.26 -7.48 -8.80
N GLY A 104 -14.99 -7.44 -7.69
CA GLY A 104 -15.70 -8.61 -7.13
C GLY A 104 -14.90 -9.92 -6.98
N VAL A 105 -14.65 -10.28 -5.72
CA VAL A 105 -14.46 -11.67 -5.27
C VAL A 105 -13.08 -12.29 -5.56
N ARG A 106 -12.15 -12.13 -4.62
CA ARG A 106 -11.40 -13.26 -4.05
C ARG A 106 -11.22 -13.03 -2.56
N LYS A 107 -11.69 -14.00 -1.76
CA LYS A 107 -11.51 -14.00 -0.30
C LYS A 107 -10.01 -14.09 0.01
N LEU A 108 -9.58 -13.44 1.08
CA LEU A 108 -8.26 -13.66 1.68
C LEU A 108 -8.05 -15.17 1.81
N PRO A 109 -6.92 -15.74 1.36
CA PRO A 109 -6.63 -17.14 1.63
C PRO A 109 -6.65 -17.36 3.15
N LYS A 110 -7.38 -18.40 3.58
CA LYS A 110 -7.51 -18.81 4.99
C LYS A 110 -6.17 -19.16 5.60
#